data_AF-A0A1Q4G0Q6-F1
#
_entry.id   AF-A0A1Q4G0Q6-F1
#
_cell.length_a   1.000
_cell.length_b   1.000
_cell.length_c   1.000
_cell.angle_alpha   90.00
_cell.angle_beta   90.00
_cell.angle_gamma   90.00
#
_symmetry.space_group_name_H-M   'P 1'
#
loop_
_entity.id
_entity.type
_entity.pdbx_description
1 polymer ?
#
loop_
_entity_poly.entity_id
_entity_poly.type
_entity_poly.pdbx_seq_one_letter_code
_entity_poly.pdbx_strand_id
1 'polypeptide(L)'
;MTDFASLVRANSAEIDRLRRQIRETATLRRRSATDRQAWVDAWRQYQTQMDRLAFPGGAAQWSAFLAGKSRGIDAAIAFLDVDPWFLRSGYAKEIIWHRLKRFPLDASHAAALETIALAWLRRRVRREFWRMASYLRLRASAPFWEEVAALATREYGNTGLRAHWLLLTRTGAPVRHWVGTELLRSRDEPGYVADLWFRPSGAGDAWMSVARSARSGGNT
;
A
#
# COMPACT_ATOMS: atom_id res chain seq x y z
N MET A 1 -10.68 10.51 23.36
CA MET A 1 -10.84 9.60 22.20
C MET A 1 -9.55 8.79 22.02
N THR A 2 -9.62 7.53 21.59
CA THR A 2 -8.40 6.75 21.32
C THR A 2 -7.74 7.27 20.06
N ASP A 3 -6.50 7.73 20.16
CA ASP A 3 -5.67 8.06 19.00
C ASP A 3 -5.15 6.76 18.37
N PHE A 4 -5.84 6.30 17.32
CA PHE A 4 -5.45 5.08 16.61
C PHE A 4 -4.12 5.23 15.88
N ALA A 5 -3.75 6.41 15.39
CA ALA A 5 -2.51 6.59 14.66
C ALA A 5 -1.30 6.39 15.59
N SER A 6 -1.34 6.97 16.79
CA SER A 6 -0.33 6.72 17.82
C SER A 6 -0.27 5.24 18.22
N LEU A 7 -1.44 4.58 18.33
CA LEU A 7 -1.48 3.15 18.62
C LEU A 7 -0.86 2.28 17.51
N VAL A 8 -1.09 2.61 16.23
CA VAL A 8 -0.44 1.90 15.11
C VAL A 8 1.08 2.06 15.17
N ARG A 9 1.58 3.27 15.45
CA ARG A 9 3.02 3.52 15.56
C ARG A 9 3.63 2.73 16.73
N ALA A 10 3.00 2.77 17.91
CA ALA A 10 3.44 2.03 19.08
C ALA A 10 3.44 0.50 18.83
N ASN A 11 2.37 -0.02 18.23
CA ASN A 11 2.28 -1.43 17.87
C ASN A 11 3.36 -1.83 16.87
N SER A 12 3.61 -1.02 15.84
CA SER A 12 4.66 -1.28 14.85
C SER A 12 6.05 -1.32 15.48
N ALA A 13 6.34 -0.38 16.39
CA ALA A 13 7.61 -0.34 17.11
C ALA A 13 7.82 -1.60 17.98
N GLU A 14 6.77 -2.07 18.65
CA GLU A 14 6.84 -3.29 19.46
C GLU A 14 7.00 -4.55 18.60
N ILE A 15 6.30 -4.63 17.46
CA ILE A 15 6.48 -5.73 16.51
C ILE A 15 7.94 -5.76 16.00
N ASP A 16 8.52 -4.60 15.70
CA ASP A 16 9.92 -4.53 15.24
C ASP A 16 10.92 -4.89 16.36
N ARG A 17 10.63 -4.53 17.61
CA ARG A 17 11.41 -4.98 18.79
C ARG A 17 11.39 -6.51 18.91
N LEU A 18 10.21 -7.14 18.84
CA LEU A 18 10.07 -8.60 18.91
C LEU A 18 10.78 -9.30 17.75
N ARG A 19 10.69 -8.75 16.53
CA ARG A 19 11.40 -9.29 15.35
C ARG A 19 12.92 -9.18 15.49
N ARG A 20 13.42 -8.09 16.08
CA ARG A 20 14.85 -7.93 16.37
C ARG A 20 15.32 -8.98 17.37
N GLN A 21 14.58 -9.21 18.45
CA GLN A 21 14.87 -10.25 19.44
C GLN A 21 14.91 -11.66 18.82
N ILE A 22 14.00 -11.98 17.89
CA ILE A 22 14.05 -13.25 17.13
C ILE A 22 15.32 -13.36 16.30
N ARG A 23 15.74 -12.28 15.61
CA ARG A 23 16.95 -12.30 14.77
C ARG A 23 18.21 -12.47 15.62
N GLU A 24 18.31 -11.75 16.72
CA GLU A 24 19.43 -11.82 17.65
C GLU A 24 19.57 -13.22 18.24
N THR A 25 18.50 -13.79 18.78
CA THR A 25 18.51 -15.16 19.32
C THR A 25 18.75 -16.22 18.23
N ALA A 26 18.30 -15.97 16.99
CA ALA A 26 18.51 -16.89 15.87
C ALA A 26 19.99 -17.07 15.48
N THR A 27 20.85 -16.07 15.69
CA THR A 27 22.30 -16.20 15.39
C THR A 27 23.02 -17.07 16.43
N LEU A 28 22.51 -17.09 17.67
CA LEU A 28 23.11 -17.81 18.81
C LEU A 28 22.56 -19.22 18.99
N ARG A 29 21.37 -19.52 18.44
CA ARG A 29 20.57 -20.74 18.71
C ARG A 29 21.27 -22.10 18.57
N ARG A 30 22.44 -22.16 17.92
CA ARG A 30 23.22 -23.39 17.70
C ARG A 30 24.38 -23.56 18.69
N ARG A 31 24.65 -22.58 19.56
CA ARG A 31 25.76 -22.61 20.52
C ARG A 31 25.47 -23.53 21.71
N SER A 32 24.24 -23.52 22.21
CA SER A 32 23.83 -24.31 23.37
C SER A 32 22.33 -24.62 23.37
N ALA A 33 21.89 -25.53 24.24
CA ALA A 33 20.47 -25.79 24.48
C ALA A 33 19.73 -24.56 25.02
N THR A 34 20.38 -23.77 25.88
CA THR A 34 19.84 -22.52 26.43
C THR A 34 19.61 -21.47 25.35
N ASP A 35 20.56 -21.29 24.42
CA ASP A 35 20.39 -20.35 23.30
C ASP A 35 19.28 -20.79 22.35
N ARG A 36 19.14 -22.11 22.14
CA ARG A 36 18.02 -22.67 21.38
C ARG A 36 16.69 -22.35 22.07
N GLN A 37 16.61 -22.50 23.39
CA GLN A 37 15.40 -22.20 24.16
C GLN A 37 15.03 -20.71 24.09
N ALA A 38 16.02 -19.82 24.24
CA ALA A 38 15.80 -18.37 24.12
C ALA A 38 15.22 -17.98 22.74
N TRP A 39 15.67 -18.62 21.67
CA TRP A 39 15.10 -18.42 20.34
C TRP A 39 13.65 -18.93 20.21
N VAL A 40 13.34 -20.08 20.82
CA VAL A 40 11.97 -20.62 20.88
C VAL A 40 11.04 -19.67 21.66
N ASP A 41 11.50 -19.17 22.80
CA ASP A 41 10.72 -18.26 23.64
C ASP A 41 10.45 -16.92 22.94
N ALA A 42 11.45 -16.37 22.23
CA ALA A 42 11.28 -15.17 21.41
C ALA A 42 10.21 -15.37 20.32
N TRP A 43 10.20 -16.54 19.66
CA TRP A 43 9.16 -16.88 18.69
C TRP A 43 7.77 -17.01 19.32
N ARG A 44 7.67 -17.68 20.48
CA ARG A 44 6.40 -17.82 21.21
C ARG A 44 5.86 -16.46 21.61
N GLN A 45 6.71 -15.59 22.17
CA GLN A 45 6.32 -14.22 22.55
C GLN A 45 5.82 -13.43 21.34
N TYR A 46 6.53 -13.49 20.21
CA TYR A 46 6.09 -12.84 18.98
C TYR A 46 4.71 -13.34 18.54
N GLN A 47 4.51 -14.66 18.44
CA GLN A 47 3.24 -15.23 18.01
C GLN A 47 2.07 -14.82 18.91
N THR A 48 2.26 -14.87 20.24
CA THR A 48 1.23 -14.46 21.21
C THR A 48 0.84 -12.99 21.10
N GLN A 49 1.79 -12.11 20.79
CA GLN A 49 1.53 -10.66 20.71
C GLN A 49 0.98 -10.23 19.35
N MET A 50 1.23 -10.97 18.28
CA MET A 50 0.89 -10.54 16.92
C MET A 50 -0.61 -10.26 16.74
N ASP A 51 -1.51 -11.08 17.26
CA ASP A 51 -2.95 -10.86 17.08
C ASP A 51 -3.46 -9.60 17.81
N ARG A 52 -2.80 -9.22 18.91
CA ARG A 52 -3.09 -7.99 19.64
C ARG A 52 -2.52 -6.76 18.94
N LEU A 53 -1.32 -6.85 18.37
CA LEU A 53 -0.58 -5.71 17.84
C LEU A 53 -0.85 -5.43 16.35
N ALA A 54 -1.20 -6.45 15.56
CA ALA A 54 -1.28 -6.35 14.11
C ALA A 54 -2.36 -5.37 13.59
N PHE A 55 -3.33 -5.01 14.42
CA PHE A 55 -4.33 -4.00 14.12
C PHE A 55 -4.53 -3.10 15.35
N PRO A 56 -4.73 -1.78 15.19
CA PRO A 56 -4.91 -0.88 16.33
C PRO A 56 -6.18 -1.27 17.12
N GLY A 57 -6.00 -1.65 18.38
CA GLY A 57 -7.06 -2.21 19.23
C GLY A 57 -7.34 -3.70 19.03
N GLY A 58 -6.44 -4.41 18.32
CA GLY A 58 -6.42 -5.86 18.18
C GLY A 58 -7.61 -6.45 17.44
N ALA A 59 -7.86 -7.73 17.69
CA ALA A 59 -8.91 -8.51 17.05
C ALA A 59 -10.32 -7.91 17.22
N ALA A 60 -10.61 -7.24 18.34
CA ALA A 60 -11.90 -6.61 18.58
C ALA A 60 -12.17 -5.47 17.57
N GLN A 61 -11.19 -4.59 17.34
CA GLN A 61 -11.34 -3.51 16.35
C GLN A 61 -11.29 -4.02 14.92
N TRP A 62 -10.54 -5.09 14.66
CA TRP A 62 -10.58 -5.76 13.37
C TRP A 62 -11.98 -6.31 13.06
N SER A 63 -12.61 -6.99 14.02
CA SER A 63 -13.99 -7.47 13.88
C SER A 63 -15.00 -6.33 13.74
N ALA A 64 -14.81 -5.22 14.47
CA ALA A 64 -15.64 -4.03 14.32
C ALA A 64 -15.51 -3.42 12.92
N PHE A 65 -14.30 -3.36 12.36
CA PHE A 65 -14.04 -2.93 10.99
C PHE A 65 -14.74 -3.84 9.99
N LEU A 66 -14.61 -5.17 10.12
CA LEU A 66 -15.27 -6.12 9.21
C LEU A 66 -16.80 -6.00 9.23
N ALA A 67 -17.36 -5.59 10.36
CA ALA A 67 -18.79 -5.31 10.53
C ALA A 67 -19.21 -3.90 10.06
N GLY A 68 -18.30 -3.08 9.55
CA GLY A 68 -18.60 -1.72 9.07
C GLY A 68 -18.93 -0.73 10.20
N LYS A 69 -18.52 -1.00 11.44
CA LYS A 69 -18.75 -0.09 12.58
C LYS A 69 -17.80 1.11 12.48
N SER A 70 -18.30 2.31 12.76
CA SER A 70 -17.57 3.59 12.63
C SER A 70 -16.18 3.55 13.29
N ARG A 71 -16.11 3.13 14.56
CA ARG A 71 -14.85 3.03 15.29
C ARG A 71 -13.82 2.09 14.65
N GLY A 72 -14.29 1.01 14.01
CA GLY A 72 -13.42 0.10 13.26
C GLY A 72 -12.94 0.70 11.93
N ILE A 73 -13.79 1.51 11.28
CA ILE A 73 -13.42 2.27 10.08
C ILE A 73 -12.34 3.30 10.43
N ASP A 74 -12.49 4.05 11.53
CA ASP A 74 -11.49 5.00 12.01
C ASP A 74 -10.13 4.32 12.25
N ALA A 75 -10.15 3.16 12.91
CA ALA A 75 -8.97 2.34 13.16
C ALA A 75 -8.30 1.87 11.85
N ALA A 76 -9.09 1.50 10.85
CA ALA A 76 -8.59 1.07 9.55
C ALA A 76 -8.00 2.21 8.73
N ILE A 77 -8.62 3.40 8.75
CA ILE A 77 -8.09 4.61 8.10
C ILE A 77 -6.76 5.00 8.74
N ALA A 78 -6.68 5.02 10.06
CA ALA A 78 -5.41 5.27 10.77
C ALA A 78 -4.33 4.24 10.42
N PHE A 79 -4.70 2.96 10.24
CA PHE A 79 -3.78 1.92 9.80
C PHE A 79 -3.25 2.15 8.38
N LEU A 80 -4.09 2.62 7.46
CA LEU A 80 -3.67 2.96 6.09
C LEU A 80 -2.81 4.22 6.04
N ASP A 81 -3.12 5.21 6.87
CA ASP A 81 -2.38 6.47 6.96
C ASP A 81 -0.95 6.25 7.46
N VAL A 82 -0.82 5.58 8.62
CA VAL A 82 0.48 5.25 9.21
C VAL A 82 1.25 4.23 8.37
N ASP A 83 0.55 3.36 7.64
CA ASP A 83 1.12 2.39 6.70
C ASP A 83 2.22 1.48 7.30
N PRO A 84 1.94 0.79 8.43
CA PRO A 84 2.97 0.04 9.13
C PRO A 84 3.54 -1.11 8.28
N TRP A 85 4.81 -1.45 8.49
CA TRP A 85 5.54 -2.43 7.68
C TRP A 85 6.01 -3.64 8.50
N PHE A 86 5.13 -4.63 8.64
CA PHE A 86 5.46 -5.92 9.27
C PHE A 86 4.78 -7.11 8.58
N LEU A 87 5.06 -8.33 9.03
CA LEU A 87 4.51 -9.56 8.46
C LEU A 87 2.96 -9.49 8.41
N ARG A 88 2.37 -9.79 7.25
CA ARG A 88 0.91 -9.74 6.97
C ARG A 88 0.27 -8.34 6.90
N SER A 89 0.99 -7.25 7.22
CA SER A 89 0.45 -5.88 7.11
C SER A 89 -0.09 -5.55 5.71
N GLY A 90 0.58 -6.00 4.63
CA GLY A 90 0.11 -5.83 3.26
C GLY A 90 -1.21 -6.54 2.95
N TYR A 91 -1.45 -7.72 3.55
CA TYR A 91 -2.74 -8.41 3.43
C TYR A 91 -3.85 -7.65 4.17
N ALA A 92 -3.55 -7.11 5.34
CA ALA A 92 -4.49 -6.27 6.07
C ALA A 92 -4.88 -5.03 5.25
N LYS A 93 -3.90 -4.32 4.68
CA LYS A 93 -4.14 -3.17 3.78
C LYS A 93 -5.00 -3.55 2.57
N GLU A 94 -4.71 -4.71 1.95
CA GLU A 94 -5.50 -5.23 0.84
C GLU A 94 -6.97 -5.44 1.22
N ILE A 95 -7.22 -6.11 2.35
CA ILE A 95 -8.56 -6.37 2.88
C ILE A 95 -9.27 -5.06 3.21
N ILE A 96 -8.56 -4.11 3.83
CA ILE A 96 -9.12 -2.81 4.22
C ILE A 96 -9.64 -2.07 2.98
N TRP A 97 -8.78 -1.85 1.98
CA TRP A 97 -9.18 -1.19 0.73
C TRP A 97 -10.31 -1.92 0.01
N HIS A 98 -10.32 -3.25 0.03
CA HIS A 98 -11.40 -4.03 -0.58
C HIS A 98 -12.74 -3.82 0.12
N ARG A 99 -12.77 -3.80 1.46
CA ARG A 99 -13.98 -3.66 2.28
C ARG A 99 -14.54 -2.24 2.28
N LEU A 100 -13.68 -1.22 2.36
CA LEU A 100 -14.09 0.19 2.37
C LEU A 100 -14.97 0.58 1.17
N LYS A 101 -14.84 -0.10 0.03
CA LYS A 101 -15.71 0.10 -1.15
C LYS A 101 -17.19 -0.12 -0.86
N ARG A 102 -17.51 -0.97 0.12
CA ARG A 102 -18.87 -1.42 0.43
C ARG A 102 -19.47 -0.71 1.64
N PHE A 103 -18.67 0.04 2.40
CA PHE A 103 -19.17 0.72 3.60
C PHE A 103 -19.78 2.08 3.25
N PRO A 104 -20.80 2.53 4.02
CA PRO A 104 -21.22 3.92 3.99
C PRO A 104 -20.12 4.74 4.67
N LEU A 105 -19.40 5.53 3.89
CA LEU A 105 -18.37 6.45 4.39
C LEU A 105 -18.96 7.85 4.40
N ASP A 106 -18.70 8.59 5.47
CA ASP A 106 -18.99 10.02 5.48
C ASP A 106 -17.96 10.80 4.63
N ALA A 107 -18.21 12.09 4.43
CA ALA A 107 -17.35 12.95 3.64
C ALA A 107 -15.93 13.07 4.23
N SER A 108 -15.80 13.02 5.56
CA SER A 108 -14.51 13.11 6.26
C SER A 108 -13.66 11.86 6.02
N HIS A 109 -14.26 10.67 6.12
CA HIS A 109 -13.59 9.40 5.81
C HIS A 109 -13.17 9.33 4.34
N ALA A 110 -14.05 9.75 3.43
CA ALA A 110 -13.74 9.76 2.00
C ALA A 110 -12.56 10.67 1.68
N ALA A 111 -12.56 11.91 2.21
CA ALA A 111 -11.47 12.86 2.04
C ALA A 111 -10.14 12.34 2.62
N ALA A 112 -10.17 11.74 3.82
CA ALA A 112 -8.99 11.14 4.43
C ALA A 112 -8.38 10.03 3.55
N LEU A 113 -9.22 9.15 2.98
CA LEU A 113 -8.76 8.08 2.09
C LEU A 113 -8.16 8.61 0.79
N GLU A 114 -8.68 9.72 0.25
CA GLU A 114 -8.11 10.41 -0.90
C GLU A 114 -6.72 10.99 -0.59
N THR A 115 -6.56 11.66 0.56
CA THR A 115 -5.25 12.16 1.02
C THR A 115 -4.25 11.02 1.19
N ILE A 116 -4.66 9.91 1.82
CA ILE A 116 -3.81 8.72 2.00
C ILE A 116 -3.39 8.15 0.63
N ALA A 117 -4.33 8.04 -0.30
CA ALA A 117 -4.06 7.52 -1.64
C ALA A 117 -3.04 8.37 -2.41
N LEU A 118 -3.14 9.70 -2.33
CA LEU A 118 -2.15 10.61 -2.92
C LEU A 118 -0.75 10.41 -2.31
N ALA A 119 -0.67 10.28 -0.98
CA ALA A 119 0.60 10.00 -0.30
C ALA A 119 1.21 8.66 -0.75
N TRP A 120 0.37 7.65 -0.99
CA TRP A 120 0.79 6.32 -1.44
C TRP A 120 1.36 6.32 -2.87
N LEU A 121 1.03 7.29 -3.72
CA LEU A 121 1.61 7.41 -5.06
C LEU A 121 3.13 7.57 -5.03
N ARG A 122 3.68 8.15 -3.97
CA ARG A 122 5.13 8.30 -3.79
C ARG A 122 5.81 6.99 -3.37
N ARG A 123 5.04 5.99 -2.92
CA ARG A 123 5.55 4.72 -2.36
C ARG A 123 5.60 3.60 -3.39
N ARG A 124 6.45 2.61 -3.14
CA ARG A 124 6.57 1.42 -4.02
C ARG A 124 5.21 0.74 -4.19
N VAL A 125 4.86 0.42 -5.43
CA VAL A 125 3.65 -0.34 -5.76
C VAL A 125 3.75 -1.75 -5.19
N ARG A 126 2.72 -2.13 -4.45
CA ARG A 126 2.53 -3.45 -3.84
C ARG A 126 1.09 -3.92 -4.11
N ARG A 127 0.70 -5.07 -3.58
CA ARG A 127 -0.63 -5.67 -3.86
C ARG A 127 -1.80 -4.74 -3.48
N GLU A 128 -1.64 -3.99 -2.40
CA GLU A 128 -2.64 -3.07 -1.84
C GLU A 128 -2.89 -1.88 -2.76
N PHE A 129 -1.92 -1.47 -3.59
CA PHE A 129 -2.07 -0.39 -4.56
C PHE A 129 -3.22 -0.66 -5.53
N TRP A 130 -3.33 -1.88 -6.04
CA TRP A 130 -4.39 -2.22 -6.99
C TRP A 130 -5.78 -2.27 -6.34
N ARG A 131 -5.85 -2.59 -5.03
CA ARG A 131 -7.12 -2.51 -4.30
C ARG A 131 -7.53 -1.08 -4.02
N MET A 132 -6.56 -0.22 -3.67
CA MET A 132 -6.72 1.22 -3.57
C MET A 132 -7.21 1.81 -4.90
N ALA A 133 -6.53 1.51 -6.02
CA ALA A 133 -6.92 1.99 -7.34
C ALA A 133 -8.37 1.62 -7.70
N SER A 134 -8.78 0.38 -7.41
CA SER A 134 -10.15 -0.06 -7.62
C SER A 134 -11.14 0.55 -6.61
N TYR A 135 -10.70 1.01 -5.44
CA TYR A 135 -11.54 1.80 -4.51
C TYR A 135 -11.80 3.19 -5.09
N LEU A 136 -10.72 3.87 -5.48
CA LEU A 136 -10.77 5.23 -6.00
C LEU A 136 -11.62 5.32 -7.27
N ARG A 137 -11.48 4.35 -8.18
CA ARG A 137 -12.33 4.28 -9.39
C ARG A 137 -13.83 4.37 -9.08
N LEU A 138 -14.27 3.82 -7.95
CA LEU A 138 -15.69 3.77 -7.58
C LEU A 138 -16.14 4.93 -6.69
N ARG A 139 -15.22 5.54 -5.93
CA ARG A 139 -15.57 6.41 -4.80
C ARG A 139 -14.90 7.77 -4.81
N ALA A 140 -13.81 7.94 -5.57
CA ALA A 140 -13.04 9.17 -5.52
C ALA A 140 -13.76 10.35 -6.19
N SER A 141 -13.60 11.51 -5.57
CA SER A 141 -14.15 12.80 -5.97
C SER A 141 -13.50 13.33 -7.26
N ALA A 142 -14.18 14.28 -7.93
CA ALA A 142 -13.60 14.96 -9.08
C ALA A 142 -12.30 15.72 -8.74
N PRO A 143 -12.22 16.49 -7.63
CA PRO A 143 -10.98 17.15 -7.22
C PRO A 143 -9.80 16.19 -7.03
N PHE A 144 -10.03 14.99 -6.47
CA PHE A 144 -8.98 13.98 -6.36
C PHE A 144 -8.40 13.61 -7.73
N TRP A 145 -9.26 13.43 -8.74
CA TRP A 145 -8.80 13.07 -10.08
C TRP A 145 -8.08 14.20 -10.80
N GLU A 146 -8.42 15.46 -10.52
CA GLU A 146 -7.69 16.62 -11.02
C GLU A 146 -6.27 16.66 -10.44
N GLU A 147 -6.12 16.38 -9.15
CA GLU A 147 -4.80 16.28 -8.50
C GLU A 147 -3.97 15.11 -9.06
N VAL A 148 -4.58 13.94 -9.27
CA VAL A 148 -3.91 12.81 -9.92
C VAL A 148 -3.48 13.15 -11.34
N ALA A 149 -4.30 13.88 -12.10
CA ALA A 149 -3.93 14.35 -13.44
C ALA A 149 -2.75 15.32 -13.39
N ALA A 150 -2.77 16.27 -12.45
CA ALA A 150 -1.67 17.21 -12.24
C ALA A 150 -0.36 16.47 -11.87
N LEU A 151 -0.42 15.48 -10.98
CA LEU A 151 0.74 14.66 -10.62
C LEU A 151 1.29 13.86 -11.81
N ALA A 152 0.41 13.28 -12.64
CA ALA A 152 0.84 12.52 -13.82
C ALA A 152 1.60 13.39 -14.85
N THR A 153 1.29 14.70 -14.92
CA THR A 153 1.96 15.65 -15.82
C THR A 153 3.19 16.31 -15.21
N ARG A 154 3.14 16.69 -13.92
CA ARG A 154 4.18 17.51 -13.27
C ARG A 154 5.33 16.70 -12.69
N GLU A 155 5.06 15.49 -12.20
CA GLU A 155 6.06 14.68 -11.49
C GLU A 155 6.74 13.71 -12.45
N TYR A 156 8.05 13.87 -12.60
CA TYR A 156 8.85 12.91 -13.36
C TYR A 156 9.14 11.64 -12.52
N GLY A 157 9.26 10.50 -13.20
CA GLY A 157 9.60 9.24 -12.59
C GLY A 157 8.41 8.49 -11.96
N ASN A 158 8.67 7.81 -10.85
CA ASN A 158 7.77 6.79 -10.32
C ASN A 158 6.42 7.33 -9.82
N THR A 159 6.36 8.54 -9.29
CA THR A 159 5.12 9.14 -8.79
C THR A 159 4.17 9.47 -9.94
N GLY A 160 4.65 10.17 -10.97
CA GLY A 160 3.87 10.47 -12.17
C GLY A 160 3.42 9.22 -12.91
N LEU A 161 4.29 8.21 -13.01
CA LEU A 161 3.95 6.91 -13.59
C LEU A 161 2.78 6.22 -12.86
N ARG A 162 2.78 6.24 -11.53
CA ARG A 162 1.69 5.63 -10.74
C ARG A 162 0.40 6.45 -10.81
N ALA A 163 0.51 7.78 -10.86
CA ALA A 163 -0.62 8.66 -11.10
C ALA A 163 -1.26 8.35 -12.48
N HIS A 164 -0.43 8.19 -13.51
CA HIS A 164 -0.86 7.75 -14.84
C HIS A 164 -1.58 6.40 -14.83
N TRP A 165 -1.05 5.42 -14.10
CA TRP A 165 -1.73 4.14 -13.91
C TRP A 165 -3.11 4.26 -13.25
N LEU A 166 -3.28 5.21 -12.31
CA LEU A 166 -4.59 5.48 -11.72
C LEU A 166 -5.56 6.09 -12.73
N LEU A 167 -5.12 7.03 -13.57
CA LEU A 167 -5.95 7.61 -14.63
C LEU A 167 -6.42 6.55 -15.63
N LEU A 168 -5.54 5.66 -16.05
CA LEU A 168 -5.92 4.53 -16.90
C LEU A 168 -6.87 3.56 -16.18
N THR A 169 -6.66 3.32 -14.88
CA THR A 169 -7.59 2.48 -14.11
C THR A 169 -8.98 3.13 -14.02
N ARG A 170 -9.07 4.46 -13.95
CA ARG A 170 -10.32 5.23 -13.96
C ARG A 170 -11.14 4.93 -15.22
N THR A 171 -10.51 4.79 -16.39
CA THR A 171 -11.17 4.46 -17.66
C THR A 171 -11.54 2.98 -17.80
N GLY A 172 -11.21 2.14 -16.81
CA GLY A 172 -11.46 0.71 -16.85
C GLY A 172 -10.37 -0.11 -17.53
N ALA A 173 -9.23 0.49 -17.89
CA ALA A 173 -8.11 -0.24 -18.47
C ALA A 173 -7.56 -1.30 -17.49
N PRO A 174 -7.13 -2.48 -17.97
CA PRO A 174 -6.59 -3.55 -17.14
C PRO A 174 -5.10 -3.31 -16.79
N VAL A 175 -4.78 -2.13 -16.25
CA VAL A 175 -3.40 -1.65 -16.02
C VAL A 175 -2.56 -2.63 -15.19
N ARG A 176 -3.15 -3.27 -14.18
CA ARG A 176 -2.46 -4.28 -13.37
C ARG A 176 -1.92 -5.43 -14.24
N HIS A 177 -2.71 -5.86 -15.20
CA HIS A 177 -2.32 -6.93 -16.12
C HIS A 177 -1.21 -6.45 -17.04
N TRP A 178 -1.35 -5.25 -17.63
CA TRP A 178 -0.31 -4.64 -18.48
C TRP A 178 1.04 -4.51 -17.77
N VAL A 179 1.06 -3.94 -16.56
CA VAL A 179 2.28 -3.85 -15.74
C VAL A 179 2.86 -5.24 -15.46
N GLY A 180 2.02 -6.22 -15.13
CA GLY A 180 2.46 -7.59 -14.90
C GLY A 180 3.15 -8.20 -16.13
N THR A 181 2.55 -8.05 -17.31
CA THR A 181 3.07 -8.55 -18.57
C THR A 181 4.39 -7.88 -18.94
N GLU A 182 4.48 -6.55 -18.85
CA GLU A 182 5.72 -5.81 -19.14
C GLU A 182 6.88 -6.21 -18.22
N LEU A 183 6.60 -6.37 -16.92
CA LEU A 183 7.62 -6.77 -15.96
C LEU A 183 8.08 -8.21 -16.19
N LEU A 184 7.17 -9.13 -16.51
CA LEU A 184 7.52 -10.50 -16.88
C LEU A 184 8.40 -10.51 -18.12
N ARG A 185 8.02 -9.74 -19.14
CA ARG A 185 8.78 -9.61 -20.38
C ARG A 185 10.20 -9.10 -20.15
N SER A 186 10.35 -8.04 -19.35
CA SER A 186 11.68 -7.51 -19.00
C SER A 186 12.57 -8.47 -18.21
N ARG A 187 11.98 -9.44 -17.52
CA ARG A 187 12.72 -10.48 -16.82
C ARG A 187 13.17 -11.59 -17.77
N ASP A 188 12.33 -11.92 -18.74
CA ASP A 188 12.49 -13.13 -19.56
C ASP A 188 13.18 -12.83 -20.92
N GLU A 189 13.17 -11.57 -21.40
CA GLU A 189 13.83 -11.12 -22.63
C GLU A 189 15.08 -10.27 -22.33
N PRO A 190 16.30 -10.79 -22.54
CA PRO A 190 17.53 -10.03 -22.34
C PRO A 190 17.57 -8.77 -23.22
N GLY A 191 17.85 -7.62 -22.61
CA GLY A 191 17.92 -6.32 -23.30
C GLY A 191 16.58 -5.61 -23.48
N TYR A 192 15.45 -6.23 -23.11
CA TYR A 192 14.15 -5.57 -23.11
C TYR A 192 14.00 -4.61 -21.92
N VAL A 193 13.61 -3.37 -22.19
CA VAL A 193 13.28 -2.37 -21.17
C VAL A 193 11.77 -2.18 -21.14
N ALA A 194 11.13 -2.50 -20.02
CA ALA A 194 9.68 -2.37 -19.85
C ALA A 194 9.20 -0.93 -20.09
N ASP A 195 8.22 -0.75 -20.99
CA ASP A 195 7.53 0.53 -21.16
C ASP A 195 6.27 0.54 -20.30
N LEU A 196 6.37 1.21 -19.17
CA LEU A 196 5.28 1.28 -18.20
C LEU A 196 4.33 2.46 -18.44
N TRP A 197 4.63 3.32 -19.42
CA TRP A 197 3.79 4.45 -19.82
C TRP A 197 2.78 4.03 -20.90
N PHE A 198 1.77 3.26 -20.50
CA PHE A 198 0.75 2.75 -21.42
C PHE A 198 -0.10 3.86 -22.06
N ARG A 199 -0.56 3.63 -23.29
CA ARG A 199 -1.45 4.56 -23.98
C ARG A 199 -2.92 4.19 -23.76
N PRO A 200 -3.83 5.15 -23.52
CA PRO A 200 -5.25 4.90 -23.64
C PRO A 200 -5.58 4.51 -25.09
N SER A 201 -6.43 3.49 -25.27
CA SER A 201 -6.94 3.13 -26.59
C SER A 201 -7.67 4.33 -27.21
N GLY A 202 -7.20 4.83 -28.37
CA GLY A 202 -7.80 5.97 -29.08
C GLY A 202 -7.17 7.35 -28.80
N ALA A 203 -6.12 7.45 -27.99
CA ALA A 203 -5.39 8.72 -27.83
C ALA A 203 -4.44 8.97 -29.02
N GLY A 204 -4.69 10.02 -29.79
CA GLY A 204 -3.83 10.46 -30.91
C GLY A 204 -2.47 11.04 -30.47
N ASP A 205 -1.67 11.47 -31.45
CA ASP A 205 -0.24 11.80 -31.31
C ASP A 205 0.10 12.96 -30.35
N ALA A 206 -0.87 13.80 -29.97
CA ALA A 206 -0.68 14.89 -29.02
C ALA A 206 -0.13 14.44 -27.65
N TRP A 207 -0.40 13.19 -27.26
CA TRP A 207 0.11 12.60 -26.01
C TRP A 207 1.63 12.32 -26.04
N MET A 208 2.24 12.20 -27.22
CA MET A 208 3.66 11.84 -27.36
C MET A 208 4.63 12.97 -26.99
N SER A 209 4.20 14.24 -27.04
CA SER A 209 5.07 15.37 -26.70
C SER A 209 5.39 15.43 -25.20
N VAL A 210 4.39 15.17 -24.35
CA VAL A 210 4.54 15.16 -22.89
C VAL A 210 5.35 13.95 -22.42
N ALA A 211 5.10 12.76 -22.98
CA ALA A 211 5.78 11.53 -22.59
C ALA A 211 7.24 11.43 -23.07
N ARG A 212 7.61 12.07 -24.20
CA ARG A 212 9.01 12.10 -24.67
C ARG A 212 9.88 13.05 -23.85
N SER A 213 9.38 14.23 -23.49
CA SER A 213 10.07 15.12 -22.54
C SER A 213 10.26 14.47 -21.16
N ALA A 214 9.40 13.52 -20.78
CA ALA A 214 9.52 12.75 -19.53
C ALA A 214 10.60 11.66 -19.54
N ARG A 215 11.06 11.19 -20.72
CA ARG A 215 12.12 10.17 -20.84
C ARG A 215 13.53 10.78 -20.82
N SER A 216 13.68 12.04 -21.22
CA SER A 216 14.99 12.71 -21.37
C SER A 216 15.53 13.37 -20.10
N GLY A 217 14.73 13.52 -19.03
CA GLY A 217 15.14 14.19 -17.78
C GLY A 217 15.66 13.28 -16.66
N GLY A 218 15.81 11.97 -16.90
CA GLY A 218 16.12 10.97 -15.87
C GLY A 218 17.53 10.39 -15.87
N ASN A 219 18.46 10.97 -16.63
CA ASN A 219 19.83 10.48 -16.75
C ASN A 219 20.84 11.61 -16.53
N THR A 220 20.87 12.14 -15.30
CA THR A 220 21.97 12.91 -14.70
C THR A 220 21.96 12.69 -13.21
#